data_AF-E3FTF2-F1
#
_entry.id   AF-E3FTF2-F1
#
_cell.length_a   1.000
_cell.length_b   1.000
_cell.length_c   1.000
_cell.angle_alpha   90.00
_cell.angle_beta   90.00
_cell.angle_gamma   90.00
#
_symmetry.space_group_name_H-M   'P 1'
#
loop_
_entity.id
_entity.type
_entity.pdbx_description
1 polymer ?
#
loop_
_entity_poly.entity_id
_entity_poly.type
_entity_poly.pdbx_seq_one_letter_code
_entity_poly.pdbx_strand_id
1 'polypeptide(L)'
;MSEGALFASHLGPAHTRFRFRLWAADLVDLVTAGLLGWGAARALDLEQTPAYVLATMGSLWLLVALLGGVRGWTLGRRLLDVQLVSARGTPPGVFRAGVRAFTTLPDLLMVPLLPARPLDRLLQVHGERPALGASRWTGLAWQLPWVAALVVALGFIALPTRHEAFVYLDLKLTGWKCCHGYRRHADTWMCQRSLSRLVREARAQTPEAQPLLAQCPEASARVKP
;
A
#
# COMPACT_ATOMS: atom_id res chain seq x y z
N MET A 1 -18.22 -49.29 -24.22
CA MET A 1 -18.62 -48.43 -23.09
C MET A 1 -17.99 -47.06 -23.30
N SER A 2 -18.78 -46.09 -23.75
CA SER A 2 -18.38 -44.71 -23.99
C SER A 2 -18.65 -43.90 -22.73
N GLU A 3 -17.69 -43.89 -21.81
CA GLU A 3 -17.80 -43.07 -20.61
C GLU A 3 -17.33 -41.63 -20.89
N GLY A 4 -18.27 -40.69 -20.82
CA GLY A 4 -18.00 -39.42 -20.12
C GLY A 4 -17.32 -38.28 -20.87
N ALA A 5 -17.56 -38.07 -22.18
CA ALA A 5 -17.12 -36.83 -22.85
C ALA A 5 -18.12 -35.65 -22.73
N LEU A 6 -19.30 -35.85 -22.13
CA LEU A 6 -20.36 -34.83 -22.06
C LEU A 6 -20.21 -33.80 -20.93
N PHE A 7 -19.31 -34.03 -19.97
CA PHE A 7 -18.98 -33.09 -18.89
C PHE A 7 -17.51 -32.66 -18.86
N ALA A 8 -16.73 -33.03 -19.88
CA ALA A 8 -15.41 -32.46 -20.08
C ALA A 8 -15.58 -31.03 -20.60
N SER A 9 -15.77 -30.07 -19.68
CA SER A 9 -15.64 -28.66 -20.03
C SER A 9 -14.25 -28.48 -20.63
N HIS A 10 -14.16 -28.30 -21.95
CA HIS A 10 -12.93 -28.06 -22.73
C HIS A 10 -12.17 -26.77 -22.33
N LEU A 11 -12.53 -26.18 -21.20
CA LEU A 11 -12.12 -24.89 -20.69
C LEU A 11 -11.55 -25.06 -19.27
N GLY A 12 -10.68 -26.07 -19.09
CA GLY A 12 -9.59 -26.15 -18.13
C GLY A 12 -9.89 -25.97 -16.63
N PRO A 13 -9.84 -27.03 -15.79
CA PRO A 13 -9.80 -26.89 -14.32
C PRO A 13 -8.67 -26.00 -13.79
N ALA A 14 -7.65 -25.68 -14.61
CA ALA A 14 -6.52 -24.83 -14.22
C ALA A 14 -6.90 -23.37 -13.88
N HIS A 15 -7.76 -22.73 -14.68
CA HIS A 15 -8.11 -21.31 -14.49
C HIS A 15 -9.02 -21.05 -13.27
N THR A 16 -9.72 -22.07 -12.78
CA THR A 16 -10.69 -21.95 -11.67
C THR A 16 -10.14 -22.47 -10.36
N ARG A 17 -9.18 -23.41 -10.38
CA ARG A 17 -8.66 -24.10 -9.17
C ARG A 17 -8.11 -23.16 -8.10
N PHE A 18 -7.40 -22.11 -8.50
CA PHE A 18 -6.75 -21.18 -7.58
C PHE A 18 -7.39 -19.78 -7.55
N ARG A 19 -8.61 -19.65 -8.09
CA ARG A 19 -9.27 -18.33 -8.28
C ARG A 19 -9.37 -17.49 -7.00
N PHE A 20 -9.81 -18.09 -5.89
CA PHE A 20 -9.98 -17.35 -4.63
C PHE A 20 -8.65 -17.03 -3.95
N ARG A 21 -7.63 -17.89 -4.09
CA ARG A 21 -6.28 -17.60 -3.61
C ARG A 21 -5.66 -16.45 -4.38
N LEU A 22 -5.80 -16.45 -5.71
CA LEU A 22 -5.31 -15.36 -6.55
C LEU A 22 -6.08 -14.05 -6.29
N TRP A 23 -7.40 -14.13 -6.11
CA TRP A 23 -8.22 -12.97 -5.72
C TRP A 23 -7.79 -12.38 -4.38
N ALA A 24 -7.63 -13.20 -3.35
CA ALA A 24 -7.16 -12.74 -2.05
C ALA A 24 -5.73 -12.19 -2.13
N ALA A 25 -4.88 -12.75 -3.00
CA ALA A 25 -3.53 -12.24 -3.23
C ALA A 25 -3.56 -10.86 -3.88
N ASP A 26 -4.40 -10.67 -4.89
CA ASP A 26 -4.60 -9.36 -5.54
C ASP A 26 -5.16 -8.33 -4.55
N LEU A 27 -6.04 -8.72 -3.61
CA LEU A 27 -6.50 -7.83 -2.53
C LEU A 27 -5.37 -7.41 -1.60
N VAL A 28 -4.55 -8.36 -1.16
CA VAL A 28 -3.41 -8.08 -0.28
C VAL A 28 -2.42 -7.16 -0.99
N ASP A 29 -2.13 -7.39 -2.27
CA ASP A 29 -1.24 -6.55 -3.07
C ASP A 29 -1.82 -5.14 -3.26
N LEU A 30 -3.13 -5.02 -3.49
CA LEU A 30 -3.80 -3.73 -3.64
C LEU A 30 -3.75 -2.91 -2.35
N VAL A 31 -4.04 -3.53 -1.20
CA VAL A 31 -3.94 -2.89 0.11
C VAL A 31 -2.49 -2.50 0.40
N THR A 32 -1.54 -3.39 0.13
CA THR A 32 -0.10 -3.13 0.32
C THR A 32 0.34 -1.94 -0.53
N ALA A 33 -0.01 -1.91 -1.81
CA ALA A 33 0.30 -0.79 -2.70
C ALA A 33 -0.34 0.53 -2.23
N GLY A 34 -1.59 0.47 -1.77
CA GLY A 34 -2.30 1.62 -1.21
C GLY A 34 -1.63 2.19 0.03
N LEU A 35 -1.24 1.33 0.97
CA LEU A 35 -0.52 1.74 2.20
C LEU A 35 0.86 2.30 1.86
N LEU A 36 1.61 1.66 0.97
CA LEU A 36 2.90 2.18 0.53
C LEU A 36 2.75 3.53 -0.17
N GLY A 37 1.73 3.72 -1.01
CA GLY A 37 1.50 4.97 -1.73
C GLY A 37 1.09 6.10 -0.83
N TRP A 38 0.18 5.83 0.10
CA TRP A 38 -0.20 6.80 1.09
C TRP A 38 0.97 7.17 2.02
N GLY A 39 1.73 6.18 2.49
CA GLY A 39 2.95 6.40 3.28
C GLY A 39 4.01 7.19 2.53
N ALA A 40 4.20 6.93 1.23
CA ALA A 40 5.11 7.71 0.38
C ALA A 40 4.65 9.16 0.21
N ALA A 41 3.35 9.40 -0.04
CA ALA A 41 2.80 10.75 -0.12
C ALA A 41 2.97 11.52 1.19
N ARG A 42 2.82 10.84 2.33
CA ARG A 42 3.06 11.38 3.68
C ARG A 42 4.54 11.68 3.92
N ALA A 43 5.43 10.78 3.52
CA ALA A 43 6.88 10.92 3.69
C ALA A 43 7.46 12.09 2.89
N LEU A 44 6.90 12.36 1.71
CA LEU A 44 7.32 13.47 0.85
C LEU A 44 6.71 14.82 1.27
N ASP A 45 5.87 14.86 2.32
CA ASP A 45 5.06 16.02 2.72
C ASP A 45 4.43 16.75 1.52
N LEU A 46 4.01 16.00 0.49
CA LEU A 46 3.29 16.57 -0.64
C LEU A 46 2.01 17.21 -0.11
N GLU A 47 1.59 18.34 -0.71
CA GLU A 47 0.26 18.88 -0.45
C GLU A 47 -0.74 17.74 -0.58
N GLN A 48 -1.42 17.43 0.52
CA GLN A 48 -2.26 16.25 0.69
C GLN A 48 -3.59 16.42 -0.07
N THR A 49 -3.53 16.83 -1.33
CA THR A 49 -4.72 16.84 -2.18
C THR A 49 -5.13 15.38 -2.43
N PRO A 50 -6.45 15.08 -2.45
CA PRO A 50 -6.92 13.74 -2.74
C PRO A 50 -6.34 13.18 -4.05
N ALA A 51 -6.16 14.05 -5.05
CA ALA A 51 -5.60 13.67 -6.34
C ALA A 51 -4.16 13.14 -6.24
N TYR A 52 -3.27 13.82 -5.49
CA TYR A 52 -1.89 13.36 -5.33
C TYR A 52 -1.79 12.05 -4.55
N VAL A 53 -2.60 11.90 -3.50
CA VAL A 53 -2.65 10.65 -2.74
C VAL A 53 -3.14 9.49 -3.62
N LEU A 54 -4.20 9.70 -4.39
CA LEU A 54 -4.69 8.67 -5.33
C LEU A 54 -3.68 8.38 -6.44
N ALA A 55 -2.99 9.39 -6.97
CA ALA A 55 -1.96 9.21 -7.99
C ALA A 55 -0.76 8.40 -7.46
N THR A 56 -0.30 8.65 -6.24
CA THR A 56 0.79 7.87 -5.62
C THR A 56 0.38 6.43 -5.32
N MET A 57 -0.82 6.21 -4.80
CA MET A 57 -1.39 4.87 -4.61
C MET A 57 -1.53 4.12 -5.94
N GLY A 58 -2.07 4.77 -6.97
CA GLY A 58 -2.21 4.20 -8.31
C GLY A 58 -0.86 3.87 -8.95
N SER A 59 0.13 4.75 -8.81
CA SER A 59 1.48 4.53 -9.32
C SER A 59 2.15 3.32 -8.67
N LEU A 60 2.02 3.18 -7.34
CA LEU A 60 2.56 2.01 -6.63
C LEU A 60 1.80 0.72 -6.94
N TRP A 61 0.49 0.79 -7.16
CA TRP A 61 -0.28 -0.34 -7.65
C TRP A 61 0.23 -0.83 -9.00
N LEU A 62 0.46 0.10 -9.95
CA LEU A 62 1.04 -0.24 -11.26
C LEU A 62 2.43 -0.87 -11.10
N LEU A 63 3.30 -0.31 -10.26
CA LEU A 63 4.62 -0.88 -10.00
C LEU A 63 4.54 -2.30 -9.44
N VAL A 64 3.68 -2.54 -8.45
CA VAL A 64 3.47 -3.88 -7.87
C VAL A 64 2.94 -4.86 -8.93
N ALA A 65 1.96 -4.43 -9.73
CA ALA A 65 1.39 -5.25 -10.80
C ALA A 65 2.43 -5.63 -11.86
N LEU A 66 3.26 -4.66 -12.30
CA LEU A 66 4.33 -4.88 -13.26
C LEU A 66 5.42 -5.83 -12.71
N LEU A 67 5.88 -5.61 -11.47
CA LEU A 67 6.85 -6.49 -10.80
C LEU A 67 6.30 -7.91 -10.66
N GLY A 68 5.03 -8.02 -10.24
CA GLY A 68 4.31 -9.29 -10.16
C GLY A 68 4.11 -9.96 -11.52
N GLY A 69 4.05 -9.17 -12.59
CA GLY A 69 3.97 -9.64 -13.97
C GLY A 69 5.25 -10.24 -14.51
N VAL A 70 6.37 -9.57 -14.25
CA VAL A 70 7.71 -9.99 -14.67
C VAL A 70 8.15 -11.22 -13.89
N ARG A 71 7.92 -11.25 -12.57
CA ARG A 71 8.38 -12.33 -11.70
C ARG A 71 7.35 -13.45 -11.52
N GLY A 72 6.08 -13.21 -11.78
CA GLY A 72 4.97 -14.08 -11.41
C GLY A 72 4.60 -14.02 -9.92
N TRP A 73 5.43 -13.39 -9.09
CA TRP A 73 5.33 -13.34 -7.63
C TRP A 73 5.23 -11.92 -7.09
N THR A 74 4.40 -11.78 -6.05
CA THR A 74 4.22 -10.58 -5.21
C THR A 74 4.14 -11.03 -3.75
N LEU A 75 4.02 -10.08 -2.82
CA LEU A 75 3.86 -10.37 -1.40
C LEU A 75 2.58 -11.18 -1.15
N GLY A 76 1.42 -10.72 -1.63
CA GLY A 76 0.14 -11.40 -1.45
C GLY A 76 0.14 -12.81 -2.05
N ARG A 77 0.75 -12.95 -3.23
CA ARG A 77 0.88 -14.23 -3.94
C ARG A 77 1.74 -15.25 -3.18
N ARG A 78 2.82 -14.81 -2.55
CA ARG A 78 3.65 -15.67 -1.69
C ARG A 78 2.95 -16.04 -0.39
N LEU A 79 2.22 -15.10 0.23
CA LEU A 79 1.45 -15.36 1.44
C LEU A 79 0.35 -16.41 1.22
N LEU A 80 -0.23 -16.45 0.02
CA LEU A 80 -1.34 -17.34 -0.34
C LEU A 80 -0.92 -18.54 -1.20
N ASP A 81 0.39 -18.76 -1.36
CA ASP A 81 0.96 -19.90 -2.07
C ASP A 81 0.38 -20.06 -3.49
N VAL A 82 0.39 -18.95 -4.23
CA VAL A 82 -0.12 -18.87 -5.61
C VAL A 82 0.83 -18.05 -6.46
N GLN A 83 1.12 -18.49 -7.68
CA GLN A 83 1.90 -17.78 -8.68
C GLN A 83 0.98 -17.33 -9.80
N LEU A 84 1.23 -16.13 -10.34
CA LEU A 84 0.59 -15.69 -11.58
C LEU A 84 1.42 -16.18 -12.77
N VAL A 85 0.78 -16.93 -13.65
CA VAL A 85 1.39 -17.47 -14.88
C VAL A 85 0.53 -17.13 -16.09
N SER A 86 1.15 -17.16 -17.26
CA SER A 86 0.47 -17.15 -18.54
C SER A 86 -0.04 -18.55 -18.91
N ALA A 87 -0.85 -18.65 -19.96
CA ALA A 87 -1.27 -19.93 -20.55
C ALA A 87 -0.11 -20.87 -20.93
N ARG A 88 1.12 -20.35 -21.07
CA ARG A 88 2.33 -21.15 -21.36
C ARG A 88 3.07 -21.62 -20.09
N GLY A 89 2.55 -21.35 -18.90
CA GLY A 89 3.18 -21.68 -17.61
C GLY A 89 4.34 -20.76 -17.21
N THR A 90 4.62 -19.72 -17.98
CA THR A 90 5.68 -18.73 -17.69
C THR A 90 5.10 -17.45 -17.10
N PRO A 91 5.89 -16.59 -16.42
CA PRO A 91 5.42 -15.28 -15.99
C PRO A 91 4.78 -14.48 -17.14
N PRO A 92 3.69 -13.73 -16.89
CA PRO A 92 2.91 -13.08 -17.94
C PRO A 92 3.63 -11.94 -18.66
N GLY A 93 4.71 -11.39 -18.08
CA GLY A 93 5.49 -10.30 -18.67
C GLY A 93 4.86 -8.92 -18.49
N VAL A 94 5.61 -7.87 -18.87
CA VAL A 94 5.27 -6.47 -18.59
C VAL A 94 3.95 -6.05 -19.23
N PHE A 95 3.73 -6.36 -20.51
CA PHE A 95 2.54 -5.91 -21.25
C PHE A 95 1.25 -6.47 -20.66
N ARG A 96 1.17 -7.80 -20.51
CA ARG A 96 -0.03 -8.45 -19.94
C ARG A 96 -0.26 -8.00 -18.50
N ALA A 97 0.79 -7.79 -17.73
CA ALA A 97 0.69 -7.30 -16.36
C ALA A 97 0.23 -5.84 -16.27
N GLY A 98 0.65 -4.98 -17.21
CA GLY A 98 0.17 -3.60 -17.31
C GLY A 98 -1.33 -3.56 -17.58
N VAL A 99 -1.82 -4.34 -18.56
CA VAL A 99 -3.27 -4.45 -18.82
C VAL A 99 -4.00 -5.11 -17.64
N ARG A 100 -3.37 -6.11 -17.00
CA ARG A 100 -3.91 -6.76 -15.82
C ARG A 100 -4.09 -5.80 -14.65
N ALA A 101 -3.19 -4.83 -14.46
CA ALA A 101 -3.29 -3.87 -13.36
C ALA A 101 -4.63 -3.11 -13.38
N PHE A 102 -5.15 -2.79 -14.56
CA PHE A 102 -6.45 -2.12 -14.71
C PHE A 102 -7.62 -3.11 -14.62
N THR A 103 -7.49 -4.27 -15.26
CA THR A 103 -8.57 -5.29 -15.29
C THR A 103 -8.72 -6.06 -13.98
N THR A 104 -7.71 -6.07 -13.11
CA THR A 104 -7.80 -6.69 -11.77
C THR A 104 -8.81 -5.98 -10.89
N LEU A 105 -8.98 -4.66 -11.01
CA LEU A 105 -9.93 -3.89 -10.19
C LEU A 105 -11.39 -4.33 -10.40
N PRO A 106 -11.93 -4.38 -11.63
CA PRO A 106 -13.25 -4.95 -11.87
C PRO A 106 -13.30 -6.44 -11.55
N ASP A 107 -12.25 -7.22 -11.83
CA ASP A 107 -12.21 -8.65 -11.46
C ASP A 107 -12.31 -8.85 -9.92
N LEU A 108 -11.71 -7.98 -9.10
CA LEU A 108 -11.83 -8.05 -7.63
C LEU A 108 -13.29 -7.94 -7.16
N LEU A 109 -14.12 -7.16 -7.86
CA LEU A 109 -15.55 -7.00 -7.57
C LEU A 109 -16.39 -8.15 -8.13
N MET A 110 -16.04 -8.67 -9.30
CA MET A 110 -16.83 -9.69 -9.99
C MET A 110 -16.59 -11.11 -9.46
N VAL A 111 -15.38 -11.43 -9.01
CA VAL A 111 -14.98 -12.81 -8.67
C VAL A 111 -15.75 -13.46 -7.52
N PRO A 112 -16.19 -12.76 -6.48
CA PRO A 112 -17.08 -13.35 -5.48
C PRO A 112 -18.40 -13.86 -6.08
N LEU A 113 -18.84 -13.27 -7.19
CA LEU A 113 -20.14 -13.53 -7.84
C LEU A 113 -20.01 -14.48 -9.04
N LEU A 114 -18.88 -14.45 -9.75
CA LEU A 114 -18.67 -15.23 -10.97
C LEU A 114 -17.92 -16.54 -10.69
N PRO A 115 -18.26 -17.63 -11.39
CA PRO A 115 -17.56 -18.92 -11.24
C PRO A 115 -16.11 -18.89 -11.79
N ALA A 116 -15.77 -17.89 -12.60
CA ALA A 116 -14.46 -17.69 -13.20
C ALA A 116 -14.04 -16.21 -13.18
N ARG A 117 -12.75 -15.94 -13.39
CA ARG A 117 -12.20 -14.58 -13.57
C ARG A 117 -12.18 -14.26 -15.07
N PRO A 118 -13.14 -13.49 -15.61
CA PRO A 118 -13.30 -13.33 -17.06
C PRO A 118 -12.16 -12.53 -17.70
N LEU A 119 -11.65 -11.49 -17.02
CA LEU A 119 -10.62 -10.63 -17.60
C LEU A 119 -9.24 -11.27 -17.54
N ASP A 120 -8.90 -11.94 -16.43
CA ASP A 120 -7.72 -12.81 -16.35
C ASP A 120 -7.73 -13.87 -17.48
N ARG A 121 -8.89 -14.41 -17.82
CA ARG A 121 -9.03 -15.37 -18.93
C ARG A 121 -8.80 -14.74 -20.30
N LEU A 122 -9.31 -13.53 -20.56
CA LEU A 122 -9.04 -12.79 -21.80
C LEU A 122 -7.54 -12.49 -21.96
N LEU A 123 -6.85 -12.22 -20.85
CA LEU A 123 -5.40 -11.99 -20.82
C LEU A 123 -4.58 -13.28 -20.84
N GLN A 124 -5.24 -14.44 -20.88
CA GLN A 124 -4.61 -15.76 -20.82
C GLN A 124 -3.65 -15.88 -19.63
N VAL A 125 -4.11 -15.44 -18.46
CA VAL A 125 -3.38 -15.54 -17.19
C VAL A 125 -4.19 -16.29 -16.15
N HIS A 126 -3.50 -16.96 -15.24
CA HIS A 126 -4.12 -17.69 -14.14
C HIS A 126 -3.19 -17.91 -12.97
N GLY A 127 -3.79 -18.32 -11.86
CA GLY A 127 -3.09 -18.72 -10.66
C GLY A 127 -2.70 -20.19 -10.75
N GLU A 128 -1.45 -20.51 -10.43
CA GLU A 128 -0.97 -21.88 -10.22
C GLU A 128 -0.25 -22.00 -8.88
N ARG A 129 -0.03 -23.22 -8.40
CA ARG A 129 0.87 -23.43 -7.25
C ARG A 129 2.32 -23.30 -7.71
N PRO A 130 3.21 -22.77 -6.86
CA PRO A 130 4.65 -22.86 -7.10
C PRO A 130 5.08 -24.30 -7.37
N ALA A 131 6.15 -24.47 -8.16
CA ALA A 131 6.77 -25.77 -8.39
C ALA A 131 7.14 -26.46 -7.06
N LEU A 132 6.95 -27.79 -7.00
CA LEU A 132 7.30 -28.63 -5.86
C LEU A 132 8.80 -28.46 -5.53
N GLY A 133 9.09 -28.00 -4.30
CA GLY A 133 10.45 -27.71 -3.83
C GLY A 133 10.71 -26.24 -3.50
N ALA A 134 9.91 -25.32 -4.04
CA ALA A 134 9.85 -23.95 -3.55
C ALA A 134 9.00 -23.91 -2.27
N SER A 135 9.61 -24.22 -1.13
CA SER A 135 8.98 -24.07 0.19
C SER A 135 8.39 -22.65 0.34
N ARG A 136 7.24 -22.52 1.03
CA ARG A 136 6.64 -21.22 1.39
C ARG A 136 7.64 -20.24 2.04
N TRP A 137 8.71 -20.79 2.63
CA TRP A 137 9.77 -20.06 3.31
C TRP A 137 10.99 -19.79 2.42
N THR A 138 11.18 -20.56 1.35
CA THR A 138 12.22 -20.29 0.33
C THR A 138 11.81 -19.05 -0.48
N GLY A 139 12.24 -17.90 0.01
CA GLY A 139 11.84 -16.58 -0.51
C GLY A 139 11.35 -15.60 0.55
N LEU A 140 11.30 -15.98 1.84
CA LEU A 140 10.97 -15.05 2.93
C LEU A 140 11.93 -13.86 2.97
N ALA A 141 13.24 -14.12 2.75
CA ALA A 141 14.25 -13.06 2.64
C ALA A 141 13.92 -12.04 1.53
N TRP A 142 13.31 -12.50 0.43
CA TRP A 142 12.89 -11.63 -0.68
C TRP A 142 11.61 -10.84 -0.37
N GLN A 143 10.87 -11.22 0.67
CA GLN A 143 9.71 -10.47 1.17
C GLN A 143 10.08 -9.44 2.24
N LEU A 144 11.25 -9.57 2.88
CA LEU A 144 11.71 -8.61 3.89
C LEU A 144 11.71 -7.16 3.39
N PRO A 145 12.13 -6.83 2.15
CA PRO A 145 12.04 -5.47 1.64
C PRO A 145 10.61 -4.94 1.60
N TRP A 146 9.64 -5.77 1.21
CA TRP A 146 8.21 -5.38 1.19
C TRP A 146 7.67 -5.15 2.60
N VAL A 147 7.99 -6.04 3.52
CA VAL A 147 7.57 -5.91 4.93
C VAL A 147 8.21 -4.69 5.57
N ALA A 148 9.51 -4.46 5.36
CA ALA A 148 10.21 -3.28 5.85
C ALA A 148 9.62 -2.00 5.28
N ALA A 149 9.34 -1.96 3.97
CA ALA A 149 8.69 -0.82 3.33
C ALA A 149 7.30 -0.56 3.93
N LEU A 150 6.52 -1.61 4.21
CA LEU A 150 5.20 -1.48 4.84
C LEU A 150 5.31 -0.91 6.25
N VAL A 151 6.23 -1.41 7.08
CA VAL A 151 6.45 -0.90 8.44
C VAL A 151 6.86 0.58 8.41
N VAL A 152 7.76 0.95 7.50
CA VAL A 152 8.17 2.35 7.30
C VAL A 152 6.99 3.21 6.85
N ALA A 153 6.20 2.74 5.87
CA ALA A 153 5.01 3.45 5.39
C ALA A 153 3.97 3.65 6.51
N LEU A 154 3.72 2.64 7.34
CA LEU A 154 2.84 2.76 8.51
C LEU A 154 3.37 3.78 9.52
N GLY A 155 4.69 3.87 9.71
CA GLY A 155 5.32 4.92 10.50
C GLY A 155 5.02 6.32 9.97
N PHE A 156 5.15 6.53 8.66
CA PHE A 156 4.83 7.81 8.01
C PHE A 156 3.34 8.13 7.98
N ILE A 157 2.46 7.13 7.84
CA ILE A 157 1.01 7.31 7.92
C ILE A 157 0.61 7.73 9.34
N ALA A 158 1.23 7.11 10.34
CA ALA A 158 0.96 7.41 11.73
C ALA A 158 1.38 8.83 12.07
N LEU A 159 2.55 9.30 11.63
CA LEU A 159 3.08 10.63 11.95
C LEU A 159 2.30 11.78 11.28
N PRO A 160 2.10 12.93 11.97
CA PRO A 160 1.42 14.06 11.35
C PRO A 160 2.32 14.71 10.30
N THR A 161 1.74 15.05 9.14
CA THR A 161 2.42 15.86 8.12
C THR A 161 2.75 17.27 8.64
N ARG A 162 3.62 18.01 7.94
CA ARG A 162 3.94 19.40 8.33
C ARG A 162 2.68 20.26 8.38
N HIS A 163 1.86 20.16 7.34
CA HIS A 163 0.60 20.88 7.24
C HIS A 163 -0.37 20.50 8.36
N GLU A 164 -0.60 19.20 8.60
CA GLU A 164 -1.48 18.73 9.69
C GLU A 164 -0.97 19.16 11.06
N ALA A 165 0.34 19.13 11.29
CA ALA A 165 0.96 19.56 12.55
C ALA A 165 0.75 21.04 12.80
N PHE A 166 0.98 21.89 11.80
CA PHE A 166 0.86 23.35 11.94
C PHE A 166 -0.61 23.78 12.04
N VAL A 167 -1.49 23.22 11.21
CA VAL A 167 -2.94 23.42 11.31
C VAL A 167 -3.47 22.98 12.67
N TYR A 168 -2.99 21.86 13.21
CA TYR A 168 -3.39 21.42 14.54
C TYR A 168 -3.00 22.44 15.61
N LEU A 169 -1.75 22.94 15.59
CA LEU A 169 -1.25 23.87 16.61
C LEU A 169 -1.90 25.26 16.50
N ASP A 170 -2.17 25.72 15.29
CA ASP A 170 -2.68 27.08 15.01
C ASP A 170 -4.22 27.16 15.10
N LEU A 171 -4.93 26.22 14.45
CA LEU A 171 -6.38 26.33 14.24
C LEU A 171 -7.23 25.49 15.21
N LYS A 172 -6.63 24.55 15.96
CA LYS A 172 -7.39 23.72 16.92
C LYS A 172 -7.18 24.22 18.35
N LEU A 173 -8.27 24.38 19.09
CA LEU A 173 -8.23 24.75 20.51
C LEU A 173 -7.33 23.82 21.34
N THR A 174 -7.31 22.52 21.01
CA THR A 174 -6.44 21.53 21.68
C THR A 174 -4.96 21.75 21.35
N GLY A 175 -4.63 22.16 20.12
CA GLY A 175 -3.27 22.51 19.73
C GLY A 175 -2.81 23.84 20.32
N TRP A 176 -3.69 24.83 20.42
CA TRP A 176 -3.41 26.07 21.13
C TRP A 176 -3.09 25.80 22.62
N LYS A 177 -3.91 24.98 23.28
CA LYS A 177 -3.67 24.52 24.66
C LYS A 177 -2.33 23.80 24.82
N CYS A 178 -1.93 23.03 23.81
CA CYS A 178 -0.62 22.39 23.75
C CYS A 178 0.53 23.41 23.72
N CYS A 179 0.41 24.44 22.89
CA CYS A 179 1.41 25.51 22.81
C CYS A 179 1.58 26.31 24.11
N HIS A 180 0.54 26.34 24.94
CA HIS A 180 0.48 27.11 26.19
C HIS A 180 0.68 26.23 27.46
N GLY A 181 1.14 24.98 27.32
CA GLY A 181 1.55 24.17 28.47
C GLY A 181 0.40 23.60 29.32
N TYR A 182 -0.82 23.46 28.78
CA TYR A 182 -1.93 22.86 29.51
C TYR A 182 -1.71 21.34 29.71
N ARG A 183 -1.42 20.93 30.96
CA ARG A 183 -1.02 19.55 31.32
C ARG A 183 -1.95 18.44 30.80
N ARG A 184 -3.27 18.66 30.76
CA ARG A 184 -4.22 17.65 30.25
C ARG A 184 -4.04 17.30 28.77
N HIS A 185 -3.38 18.15 27.99
CA HIS A 185 -3.23 17.96 26.55
C HIS A 185 -1.77 17.73 26.13
N ALA A 186 -0.81 18.11 26.98
CA ALA A 186 0.63 17.97 26.74
C ALA A 186 1.07 16.52 26.47
N ASP A 187 0.41 15.55 27.10
CA ASP A 187 0.78 14.12 26.98
C ASP A 187 0.06 13.41 25.83
N THR A 188 -0.78 14.12 25.07
CA THR A 188 -1.42 13.50 23.90
C THR A 188 -0.40 13.30 22.79
N TRP A 189 -0.47 12.13 22.14
CA TRP A 189 0.45 11.75 21.08
C TRP A 189 0.54 12.81 19.96
N MET A 190 -0.60 13.40 19.58
CA MET A 190 -0.66 14.44 18.55
C MET A 190 0.03 15.74 18.97
N CYS A 191 -0.14 16.15 20.23
CA CYS A 191 0.51 17.31 20.81
C CYS A 191 2.04 17.19 20.79
N GLN A 192 2.56 16.06 21.29
CA GLN A 192 3.99 15.80 21.36
C GLN A 192 4.63 15.77 19.97
N ARG A 193 3.99 15.08 19.01
CA ARG A 193 4.50 14.99 17.64
C ARG A 193 4.46 16.33 16.92
N SER A 194 3.35 17.07 16.99
CA SER A 194 3.25 18.39 16.36
C SER A 194 4.23 19.40 16.95
N LEU A 195 4.38 19.46 18.29
CA LEU A 195 5.37 20.33 18.94
C LEU A 195 6.80 19.95 18.57
N SER A 196 7.15 18.65 18.61
CA SER A 196 8.49 18.18 18.23
C SER A 196 8.83 18.51 16.78
N ARG A 197 7.82 18.47 15.90
CA ARG A 197 7.96 18.83 14.49
C ARG A 197 8.17 20.33 14.33
N LEU A 198 7.36 21.17 14.99
CA LEU A 198 7.53 22.62 15.00
C LEU A 198 8.93 23.02 15.48
N VAL A 199 9.43 22.42 16.56
CA VAL A 199 10.78 22.69 17.09
C VAL A 199 11.86 22.32 16.05
N ARG A 200 11.74 21.17 15.38
CA ARG A 200 12.70 20.74 14.35
C ARG A 200 12.68 21.66 13.13
N GLU A 201 11.50 22.03 12.64
CA GLU A 201 11.33 22.93 11.49
C GLU A 201 11.81 24.36 11.82
N ALA A 202 11.55 24.83 13.05
CA ALA A 202 12.06 26.10 13.55
C ALA A 202 13.60 26.12 13.61
N ARG A 203 14.22 25.04 14.09
CA ARG A 203 15.69 24.88 14.07
C ARG A 203 16.26 24.84 12.65
N ALA A 204 15.51 24.29 11.70
CA ALA A 204 15.84 24.31 10.27
C ALA A 204 15.55 25.66 9.58
N GLN A 205 15.09 26.68 10.33
CA GLN A 205 14.74 28.01 9.83
C GLN A 205 13.67 28.02 8.74
N THR A 206 12.76 27.05 8.77
CA THR A 206 11.65 26.94 7.82
C THR A 206 10.70 28.15 7.96
N PRO A 207 10.35 28.87 6.86
CA PRO A 207 9.64 30.15 6.94
C PRO A 207 8.23 30.05 7.54
N GLU A 208 7.50 28.97 7.26
CA GLU A 208 6.16 28.76 7.84
C GLU A 208 6.20 28.39 9.34
N ALA A 209 7.34 27.89 9.84
CA ALA A 209 7.47 27.48 11.24
C ALA A 209 7.74 28.68 12.17
N GLN A 210 8.41 29.72 11.67
CA GLN A 210 8.78 30.91 12.45
C GLN A 210 7.58 31.68 13.04
N PRO A 211 6.54 32.03 12.27
CA PRO A 211 5.40 32.76 12.83
C PRO A 211 4.67 31.94 13.90
N LEU A 212 4.58 30.62 13.70
CA LEU A 212 3.92 29.72 14.65
C LEU A 212 4.77 29.51 15.91
N LEU A 213 6.10 29.49 15.79
CA LEU A 213 7.02 29.42 16.92
C LEU A 213 6.83 30.63 17.86
N ALA A 214 6.70 31.83 17.31
CA ALA A 214 6.49 33.05 18.08
C ALA A 214 5.18 33.01 18.90
N GLN A 215 4.17 32.30 18.41
CA GLN A 215 2.86 32.15 19.06
C GLN A 215 2.80 30.94 20.02
N CYS A 216 3.86 30.14 20.08
CA CYS A 216 3.88 28.87 20.80
C CYS A 216 4.97 28.86 21.90
N PRO A 217 4.66 29.32 23.13
CA PRO A 217 5.61 29.40 24.24
C PRO A 217 6.38 28.09 24.49
N GLU A 218 5.67 26.97 24.53
CA GLU A 218 6.26 25.63 24.74
C GLU A 218 7.29 25.26 23.67
N ALA A 219 7.02 25.56 22.40
CA ALA A 219 7.96 25.29 21.32
C ALA A 219 9.15 26.26 21.38
N SER A 220 8.89 27.55 21.63
CA SER A 220 9.94 28.57 21.74
C SER A 220 10.93 28.26 22.87
N ALA A 221 10.45 27.73 24.00
CA ALA A 221 11.27 27.32 25.12
C ALA A 221 12.21 26.14 24.77
N ARG A 222 11.78 25.22 23.90
CA ARG A 222 12.56 24.04 23.46
C ARG A 222 13.54 24.32 22.33
N VAL A 223 13.37 25.43 21.61
CA VAL A 223 14.30 25.88 20.55
C VAL A 223 15.48 26.63 21.15
N LYS A 224 15.30 27.30 22.29
CA LYS A 224 16.40 27.97 23.01
C LYS A 224 17.51 26.96 23.39
N PRO A 225 18.78 27.38 23.34
CA PRO A 225 19.93 26.51 23.62
C PRO A 225 19.93 25.98 25.05
#